data_AF-A0A837C5Q4-F1
#
_entry.id   AF-A0A837C5Q4-F1
#
_cell.length_a   1.000
_cell.length_b   1.000
_cell.length_c   1.000
_cell.angle_alpha   90.00
_cell.angle_beta   90.00
_cell.angle_gamma   90.00
#
_symmetry.space_group_name_H-M   'P 1'
#
loop_
_entity.id
_entity.type
_entity.pdbx_description
1 polymer ?
#
loop_
_entity_poly.entity_id
_entity_poly.type
_entity_poly.pdbx_seq_one_letter_code
_entity_poly.pdbx_strand_id
1 'polypeptide(L)' 'MNRGISQEQLAWKAGIDRSYMSSLERQSKNPTIDLLDRIAETLDVQLSEFFVLPPKGARSPKTLPKSRKPAGPRRKKK' A
#
# COMPACT_ATOMS: atom_id res chain seq x y z
N MET A 1 4.26 -2.38 15.44
CA MET A 1 4.06 -3.80 15.10
C MET A 1 5.40 -4.34 14.63
N ASN A 2 6.14 -5.05 15.49
CA ASN A 2 7.42 -5.64 15.09
C ASN A 2 7.28 -7.16 15.22
N ARG A 3 6.91 -7.82 14.11
CA ARG A 3 6.89 -9.30 14.02
C ARG A 3 8.30 -9.87 13.77
N GLY A 4 9.36 -9.09 14.05
CA GLY A 4 10.75 -9.50 13.89
C GLY A 4 11.27 -9.56 12.45
N ILE A 5 10.43 -9.25 11.46
CA ILE A 5 10.80 -9.20 10.04
C ILE A 5 11.13 -7.76 9.61
N SER A 6 12.24 -7.58 8.89
CA SER A 6 12.58 -6.26 8.34
C SER A 6 11.65 -5.88 7.19
N GLN A 7 11.51 -4.58 6.91
CA GLN A 7 10.73 -4.12 5.73
C GLN A 7 11.26 -4.69 4.42
N GLU A 8 12.58 -4.87 4.33
CA GLU A 8 13.23 -5.43 3.15
C GLU A 8 12.90 -6.91 2.97
N GLN A 9 12.92 -7.68 4.07
CA GLN A 9 12.48 -9.07 4.05
C GLN A 9 10.98 -9.20 3.75
N LEU A 10 10.15 -8.32 4.32
CA LEU A 10 8.71 -8.31 4.05
C LEU A 10 8.43 -7.98 2.58
N ALA A 11 9.11 -6.97 2.03
CA ALA A 11 8.96 -6.56 0.64
C ALA A 11 9.38 -7.69 -0.32
N TRP A 12 10.53 -8.32 -0.05
CA TRP A 12 11.03 -9.45 -0.83
C TRP A 12 10.05 -10.61 -0.85
N LYS A 13 9.55 -11.03 0.32
CA LYS A 13 8.56 -12.12 0.43
C LYS A 13 7.21 -11.78 -0.21
N ALA A 14 6.76 -10.53 -0.10
CA ALA A 14 5.54 -10.05 -0.75
C ALA A 14 5.72 -9.80 -2.26
N GLY A 15 6.93 -9.94 -2.81
CA GLY A 15 7.23 -9.73 -4.23
C GLY A 15 7.13 -8.26 -4.67
N ILE A 16 7.50 -7.32 -3.81
CA ILE A 16 7.52 -5.88 -4.10
C ILE A 16 8.85 -5.24 -3.71
N ASP A 17 9.13 -4.06 -4.28
CA ASP A 17 10.31 -3.28 -3.90
C ASP A 17 10.20 -2.70 -2.48
N ARG A 18 11.32 -2.62 -1.76
CA ARG A 18 11.39 -2.02 -0.42
C ARG A 18 10.87 -0.58 -0.41
N SER A 19 11.09 0.19 -1.47
CA SER A 19 10.59 1.57 -1.61
C SER A 19 9.07 1.59 -1.77
N TYR A 20 8.48 0.59 -2.43
CA TYR A 20 7.03 0.42 -2.48
C TYR A 20 6.47 0.08 -1.09
N MET A 21 7.10 -0.86 -0.37
CA MET A 21 6.74 -1.19 1.01
C MET A 21 6.77 0.04 1.92
N SER A 22 7.86 0.80 1.89
CA SER A 22 7.96 2.05 2.65
C SER A 22 6.88 3.06 2.24
N SER A 23 6.50 3.09 0.96
CA SER A 23 5.42 3.96 0.48
C SER A 23 4.02 3.51 0.94
N LEU A 24 3.83 2.20 1.09
CA LEU A 24 2.61 1.60 1.64
C LEU A 24 2.42 2.00 3.10
N GLU A 25 3.44 1.84 3.93
CA GLU A 25 3.41 2.19 5.36
C GLU A 25 3.15 3.68 5.60
N ARG A 26 3.68 4.55 4.73
CA ARG A 26 3.43 6.00 4.76
C ARG A 26 2.06 6.37 4.17
N GLN A 27 1.19 5.40 3.88
CA GLN A 27 -0.14 5.59 3.30
C GLN A 27 -0.11 6.39 1.98
N SER A 28 0.95 6.24 1.18
CA SER A 28 1.18 7.00 -0.06
C SER A 28 0.86 6.21 -1.35
N LYS A 29 0.52 4.93 -1.22
CA LYS A 29 0.14 4.03 -2.31
C LYS A 29 -1.11 3.23 -1.93
N ASN A 30 -1.91 2.88 -2.93
CA ASN A 30 -3.07 2.02 -2.77
C ASN A 30 -2.72 0.63 -3.35
N PRO A 31 -2.53 -0.41 -2.53
CA PRO A 31 -2.21 -1.75 -3.00
C PRO A 31 -3.42 -2.42 -3.67
N THR A 32 -3.16 -3.43 -4.50
CA THR A 32 -4.19 -4.37 -4.95
C THR A 32 -4.59 -5.31 -3.81
N ILE A 33 -5.75 -5.95 -3.92
CA ILE A 33 -6.17 -6.99 -2.97
C ILE A 33 -5.18 -8.16 -2.98
N ASP A 34 -4.67 -8.57 -4.15
CA ASP A 34 -3.66 -9.64 -4.25
C ASP A 34 -2.37 -9.30 -3.47
N LEU A 35 -1.94 -8.04 -3.52
CA LEU A 35 -0.75 -7.62 -2.79
C LEU A 35 -1.00 -7.63 -1.27
N LEU A 36 -2.19 -7.20 -0.84
CA LEU A 36 -2.58 -7.30 0.56
C LEU A 36 -2.60 -8.76 1.02
N ASP A 37 -3.08 -9.68 0.19
CA ASP A 37 -3.12 -11.11 0.48
C ASP A 37 -1.70 -11.67 0.69
N ARG A 38 -0.77 -11.40 -0.24
CA ARG A 38 0.65 -11.78 -0.10
C ARG A 38 1.32 -11.21 1.16
N ILE A 39 0.98 -9.97 1.52
CA ILE A 39 1.49 -9.34 2.74
C ILE A 39 0.90 -10.04 3.98
N ALA A 40 -0.39 -10.39 3.95
CA ALA A 40 -1.06 -11.10 5.04
C ALA A 40 -0.45 -12.49 5.26
N GLU A 41 -0.24 -13.26 4.19
CA GLU A 41 0.46 -14.55 4.21
C GLU A 41 1.86 -14.41 4.81
N THR A 42 2.62 -13.40 4.36
CA THR A 42 3.99 -13.17 4.85
C THR A 42 4.02 -12.82 6.34
N LEU A 43 3.02 -12.07 6.80
CA LEU A 43 2.89 -11.67 8.20
C LEU A 43 2.26 -12.75 9.07
N ASP A 44 1.73 -13.83 8.51
CA ASP A 44 0.94 -14.84 9.21
C ASP A 44 -0.29 -14.22 9.93
N VAL A 45 -1.13 -13.55 9.13
CA VAL A 45 -2.41 -12.96 9.56
C VAL A 45 -3.50 -13.23 8.54
N GLN A 46 -4.75 -13.13 8.98
CA GLN A 46 -5.88 -13.12 8.07
C GLN A 46 -5.95 -11.78 7.32
N LEU A 47 -6.27 -11.83 6.02
CA LEU A 47 -6.45 -10.62 5.19
C LEU A 47 -7.46 -9.63 5.80
N SER A 48 -8.48 -10.13 6.52
CA SER A 48 -9.48 -9.33 7.22
C SER A 48 -8.90 -8.36 8.25
N GLU A 49 -7.73 -8.66 8.82
CA GLU A 49 -7.05 -7.80 9.78
C GLU A 49 -6.66 -6.43 9.20
N PHE A 50 -6.59 -6.29 7.87
CA PHE A 50 -6.36 -5.00 7.22
C PHE A 50 -7.63 -4.16 7.03
N PHE A 51 -8.81 -4.72 7.28
CA PHE A 51 -10.11 -4.09 7.01
C PHE A 51 -10.94 -3.88 8.27
N VAL A 52 -10.27 -3.61 9.40
CA VAL A 52 -10.94 -3.32 10.67
C VAL A 52 -11.64 -1.95 10.61
N LEU A 53 -12.90 -1.91 11.04
CA LEU A 53 -13.63 -0.66 11.16
C LEU A 53 -12.96 0.24 12.21
N PRO A 54 -12.63 1.50 11.87
CA PRO A 54 -12.11 2.44 12.86
C PRO A 54 -13.11 2.65 13.99
N PRO A 55 -12.65 2.81 15.25
CA PRO A 55 -13.54 3.12 16.36
C PRO A 55 -14.23 4.47 16.16
N LYS A 56 -15.39 4.66 16.81
CA LYS A 56 -16.16 5.91 16.73
C LYS A 56 -15.27 7.10 17.13
N GLY A 57 -15.17 8.11 16.26
CA GLY A 57 -14.34 9.29 16.49
C GLY A 57 -12.89 9.17 16.00
N ALA A 58 -12.49 8.06 15.39
CA ALA A 58 -11.18 7.95 14.76
C ALA A 58 -11.02 8.98 13.62
N ARG A 59 -9.81 9.53 13.49
CA ARG A 59 -9.48 10.45 12.39
C ARG A 59 -9.56 9.70 11.07
N SER A 60 -10.46 10.12 10.18
CA SER A 60 -10.53 9.58 8.83
C SER A 60 -9.19 9.77 8.10
N PRO A 61 -8.66 8.72 7.46
CA PRO A 61 -7.42 8.85 6.69
C PRO A 61 -7.62 9.82 5.52
N LYS A 62 -6.60 10.62 5.23
CA LYS A 62 -6.61 11.50 4.05
C LYS A 62 -6.68 10.64 2.81
N THR A 63 -7.70 10.83 1.97
CA THR A 63 -7.82 10.09 0.71
C THR A 63 -6.60 10.36 -0.16
N LEU A 64 -6.05 9.30 -0.74
CA LEU A 64 -4.97 9.42 -1.71
C LEU A 64 -5.44 10.23 -2.93
N PRO A 65 -4.64 11.19 -3.43
CA PRO A 65 -4.98 11.91 -4.64
C PRO A 65 -5.18 10.90 -5.78
N LYS A 66 -6.30 11.03 -6.51
CA LYS A 66 -6.61 10.18 -7.66
C LYS A 66 -5.49 10.31 -8.69
N SER A 67 -4.62 9.31 -8.78
CA SER A 67 -3.54 9.27 -9.75
C SER A 67 -4.08 8.96 -11.15
N ARG A 68 -4.79 9.91 -11.74
CA ARG A 68 -4.70 10.14 -13.18
C ARG A 68 -3.75 11.32 -13.34
N LYS A 69 -2.56 11.10 -13.90
CA LYS A 69 -1.87 12.23 -14.54
C LYS A 69 -2.87 12.83 -15.53
N PRO A 70 -3.11 14.16 -15.54
CA PRO A 70 -3.83 14.76 -16.66
C PRO A 70 -3.12 14.36 -17.95
N ALA A 71 -3.88 14.09 -19.01
CA ALA A 71 -3.31 13.83 -20.32
C ALA A 71 -2.33 14.98 -20.64
N GLY A 72 -1.04 14.66 -20.75
CA GLY A 72 -0.03 15.66 -21.08
C GLY A 72 -0.37 16.33 -22.43
N PRO A 73 0.06 17.57 -22.66
CA PRO A 73 -0.28 18.28 -23.89
C PRO A 73 0.19 17.47 -25.10
N ARG A 74 -0.72 17.23 -26.07
CA ARG A 74 -0.40 16.65 -27.38
C ARG A 74 0.67 17.53 -28.03
N ARG A 75 1.92 17.06 -28.05
CA ARG A 75 3.03 17.71 -28.75
C ARG A 75 2.66 17.80 -30.23
N LYS A 76 2.37 19.01 -30.73
CA LYS A 76 2.16 19.24 -32.17
C LYS A 76 3.47 18.90 -32.88
N LYS A 77 3.42 17.93 -33.81
CA LYS A 77 4.50 17.72 -34.77
C LYS A 77 4.59 18.97 -35.65
N LYS A 78 5.78 19.55 -35.74
CA LYS A 78 6.18 20.48 -36.79
C LYS A 78 7.40 19.86 -37.45
#